data_AF-A0A0R3SV86-F1
#
_entry.id   AF-A0A0R3SV86-F1
#
_cell.length_a   1.000
_cell.length_b   1.000
_cell.length_c   1.000
_cell.angle_alpha   90.00
_cell.angle_beta   90.00
_cell.angle_gamma   90.00
#
_symmetry.space_group_name_H-M   'P 1'
#
loop_
_entity.id
_entity.type
_entity.pdbx_description
1 polymer ?
#
loop_
_entity_poly.entity_id
_entity_poly.type
_entity_poly.pdbx_seq_one_letter_code
_entity_poly.pdbx_strand_id
1 'polypeptide(L)' 'MVPVRRDTEIHNMTCLLREWDRATKEKRRKLLQDFIDRHWNCTGPELELDLAQMSSLFLARICVWLKLTHS' A
#
# COMPACT_ATOMS: atom_id res chain seq x y z
N MET A 1 -12.02 -15.81 20.08
CA MET A 1 -12.65 -14.68 19.37
C MET A 1 -11.54 -13.78 18.83
N VAL A 2 -11.32 -13.81 17.51
CA VAL A 2 -10.31 -12.97 16.84
C VAL A 2 -10.92 -11.57 16.65
N PRO A 3 -10.22 -10.47 16.95
CA PRO A 3 -10.85 -9.17 17.10
C PRO A 3 -11.24 -8.62 15.73
N VAL A 4 -12.53 -8.32 15.59
CA VAL A 4 -13.26 -7.76 14.43
C VAL A 4 -12.64 -6.51 13.78
N ARG A 5 -11.60 -5.92 14.39
CA ARG A 5 -10.91 -4.72 13.89
C ARG A 5 -9.94 -5.00 12.74
N ARG A 6 -9.32 -6.19 12.72
CA ARG A 6 -8.34 -6.56 11.67
C ARG A 6 -8.97 -6.84 10.32
N ASP A 7 -10.21 -7.32 10.29
CA ASP A 7 -10.88 -7.71 9.04
C ASP A 7 -11.16 -6.50 8.12
N THR A 8 -11.45 -5.33 8.70
CA THR A 8 -11.72 -4.10 7.92
C THR A 8 -10.44 -3.53 7.30
N GLU A 9 -9.33 -3.54 8.04
CA GLU A 9 -8.02 -3.07 7.55
C GLU A 9 -7.49 -3.99 6.45
N ILE A 10 -7.60 -5.31 6.65
CA ILE A 10 -7.26 -6.31 5.63
C ILE A 10 -8.13 -6.14 4.38
N HIS A 11 -9.43 -5.89 4.54
CA HIS A 11 -10.35 -5.65 3.42
C HIS A 11 -9.98 -4.37 2.64
N ASN A 12 -9.75 -3.26 3.34
CA ASN A 12 -9.36 -1.98 2.73
C ASN A 12 -8.04 -2.12 1.96
N MET A 13 -7.07 -2.85 2.52
CA MET A 13 -5.78 -3.11 1.87
C MET A 13 -5.90 -4.05 0.67
N THR A 14 -6.76 -5.05 0.72
CA THR A 14 -7.02 -5.93 -0.43
C THR A 14 -7.66 -5.16 -1.58
N CYS A 15 -8.57 -4.22 -1.28
CA CYS A 15 -9.13 -3.31 -2.27
C CYS A 15 -8.06 -2.38 -2.86
N LEU A 16 -7.17 -1.82 -2.03
CA LEU A 16 -6.07 -0.96 -2.48
C LEU A 16 -5.08 -1.72 -3.39
N LEU A 17 -4.74 -2.97 -3.06
CA LEU A 17 -3.91 -3.84 -3.90
C LEU A 17 -4.57 -4.12 -5.26
N ARG A 18 -5.88 -4.45 -5.25
CA ARG A 18 -6.64 -4.67 -6.50
C ARG A 18 -6.74 -3.41 -7.35
N GLU A 19 -6.90 -2.25 -6.72
CA GLU A 19 -6.93 -0.97 -7.41
C GLU A 19 -5.56 -0.64 -8.02
N TRP A 20 -4.47 -0.88 -7.29
CA TRP A 20 -3.11 -0.74 -7.79
C TRP A 20 -2.83 -1.63 -9.00
N ASP A 21 -3.21 -2.92 -8.92
CA ASP A 21 -2.99 -3.88 -10.00
C ASP A 21 -3.74 -3.47 -11.28
N ARG A 22 -4.96 -2.93 -11.15
CA ARG A 22 -5.79 -2.44 -12.27
C ARG A 22 -5.49 -1.01 -12.71
N ALA A 23 -4.73 -0.25 -11.95
CA ALA A 23 -4.45 1.16 -12.22
C ALA A 23 -3.50 1.34 -13.43
N THR A 24 -3.74 2.39 -14.20
CA THR A 24 -2.83 2.85 -15.26
C THR A 24 -1.56 3.47 -14.65
N LYS A 25 -0.51 3.67 -15.45
CA LYS A 25 0.77 4.27 -14.99
C LYS A 25 0.57 5.59 -14.25
N GLU A 26 -0.35 6.44 -14.72
CA GLU A 26 -0.68 7.73 -14.10
C GLU A 26 -1.42 7.56 -12.78
N LYS A 27 -2.42 6.67 -12.74
CA LYS A 27 -3.18 6.41 -11.51
C LYS A 27 -2.30 5.75 -10.44
N ARG A 28 -1.34 4.90 -10.82
CA ARG A 28 -0.32 4.35 -9.91
C ARG A 28 0.59 5.44 -9.33
N ARG A 29 1.02 6.41 -10.14
CA ARG A 29 1.77 7.57 -9.63
C ARG A 29 0.96 8.36 -8.60
N LYS A 30 -0.32 8.61 -8.89
CA LYS A 30 -1.21 9.33 -7.96
C LYS A 30 -1.41 8.57 -6.65
N LEU A 31 -1.69 7.26 -6.73
CA LEU A 31 -1.80 6.39 -5.54
C LEU A 31 -0.51 6.38 -4.72
N LEU A 32 0.65 6.37 -5.38
CA LEU A 32 1.94 6.45 -4.71
C LEU A 32 2.13 7.79 -4.00
N GLN A 33 1.79 8.90 -4.68
CA GLN A 33 1.88 10.23 -4.08
C GLN A 33 0.91 10.36 -2.88
N ASP A 34 -0.34 9.94 -3.04
CA ASP A 34 -1.34 9.95 -1.96
C ASP A 34 -0.88 9.09 -0.76
N PHE A 35 -0.24 7.94 -1.03
CA PHE A 35 0.33 7.08 0.01
C PHE A 35 1.49 7.76 0.74
N ILE A 36 2.42 8.37 -0.02
CA ILE A 36 3.53 9.13 0.54
C ILE A 36 3.01 10.29 1.38
N ASP A 37 2.06 11.08 0.88
CA ASP A 37 1.50 12.24 1.59
C ASP A 37 0.80 11.84 2.89
N ARG A 38 0.07 10.71 2.89
CA ARG A 38 -0.59 10.17 4.10
C ARG A 38 0.39 9.65 5.14
N HIS A 39 1.50 9.08 4.69
CA HIS A 39 2.46 8.41 5.57
C HIS A 39 3.79 9.16 5.69
N TRP A 40 3.88 10.40 5.20
CA TRP A 40 5.09 11.22 5.21
C TRP A 40 5.62 11.48 6.63
N ASN A 41 4.70 11.61 7.59
CA ASN A 41 5.01 11.81 9.00
C ASN A 41 4.97 10.51 9.81
N CYS A 42 4.71 9.36 9.19
CA CYS A 42 4.71 8.06 9.86
C CYS A 42 6.13 7.47 9.81
N THR A 43 6.65 7.09 10.96
CA THR A 43 7.87 6.29 11.05
C THR A 43 7.59 4.86 10.60
N GLY A 44 8.62 4.16 10.10
CA GLY A 44 8.50 2.77 9.63
C GLY A 44 7.72 1.83 10.57
N PRO A 45 7.90 1.87 11.90
CA PRO A 45 7.13 1.05 12.84
C PRO A 45 5.64 1.40 12.90
N GLU A 46 5.27 2.67 12.73
CA GLU A 46 3.87 3.13 12.69
C GLU A 46 3.20 2.68 11.40
N LEU A 47 3.95 2.71 10.30
CA LEU A 47 3.52 2.17 9.01
C LEU A 47 3.26 0.66 9.10
N GLU A 48 4.17 -0.09 9.72
CA GLU A 48 4.01 -1.53 9.94
C GLU A 48 2.88 -1.85 10.92
N LEU A 49 2.57 -0.97 11.87
CA LEU A 49 1.45 -1.15 12.79
C LEU A 49 0.09 -0.94 12.08
N ASP A 50 -0.03 0.12 11.28
CA ASP A 50 -1.26 0.46 10.54
C ASP A 50 -1.55 -0.51 9.37
N LEU A 51 -0.50 -1.00 8.72
CA LEU A 51 -0.61 -1.80 7.50
C LEU A 51 -0.25 -3.27 7.74
N ALA A 52 0.16 -3.62 8.96
CA ALA A 52 0.54 -4.96 9.41
C ALA A 52 1.44 -5.68 8.38
N GLN A 53 1.17 -6.96 8.14
CA GLN A 53 1.91 -7.81 7.21
C GLN A 53 1.74 -7.39 5.73
N MET A 54 0.76 -6.54 5.41
CA MET A 54 0.41 -6.14 4.04
C MET A 54 1.19 -4.91 3.53
N SER A 55 1.85 -4.17 4.43
CA SER A 55 2.79 -3.08 4.10
C SER A 55 3.90 -3.55 3.15
N SER A 56 4.59 -4.62 3.54
CA SER A 56 5.69 -5.22 2.78
C SER A 56 5.25 -5.68 1.39
N LEU A 57 4.04 -6.25 1.30
CA LEU A 57 3.46 -6.75 0.06
C LEU A 57 3.09 -5.62 -0.93
N PHE A 58 2.60 -4.49 -0.42
CA PHE A 58 2.31 -3.31 -1.22
C PHE A 58 3.60 -2.61 -1.66
N LEU A 59 4.56 -2.41 -0.75
CA LEU A 59 5.87 -1.83 -1.03
C LEU A 59 6.64 -2.67 -2.07
N ALA A 60 6.59 -4.00 -1.98
CA ALA A 60 7.19 -4.89 -2.98
C ALA A 60 6.63 -4.65 -4.39
N ARG A 61 5.31 -4.46 -4.53
CA ARG A 61 4.67 -4.13 -5.82
C ARG A 61 5.11 -2.77 -6.35
N ILE A 62 5.22 -1.76 -5.49
CA ILE A 62 5.76 -0.44 -5.87
C ILE A 62 7.19 -0.57 -6.37
N CYS A 63 8.06 -1.25 -5.62
CA CYS A 63 9.46 -1.46 -6.00
C CYS A 63 9.62 -2.17 -7.35
N VAL A 64 8.83 -3.21 -7.60
CA VAL A 64 8.83 -3.90 -8.89
C VAL A 64 8.35 -2.99 -10.02
N TRP A 65 7.28 -2.23 -9.80
CA TRP A 65 6.77 -1.29 -10.79
C TRP A 65 7.77 -0.16 -11.11
N LEU A 66 8.46 0.39 -10.10
CA LEU A 66 9.52 1.38 -10.29
C LEU A 66 10.66 0.80 -11.12
N LYS A 67 11.13 -0.41 -10.80
CA LYS A 67 12.13 -1.11 -11.62
C LYS A 67 11.67 -1.27 -13.07
N LEU A 68 10.45 -1.72 -13.31
CA LEU A 68 9.93 -1.91 -14.68
C LEU A 68 9.72 -0.60 -15.46
N THR A 69 9.56 0.54 -14.78
CA THR A 69 9.28 1.83 -15.42
C THR A 69 10.50 2.75 -15.54
N HIS A 70 11.60 2.43 -14.86
CA HIS A 70 12.88 3.16 -14.90
C HIS A 70 14.06 2.26 -15.33
N SER A 71 13.79 1.04 -15.82
CA SER A 71 14.80 0.21 -16.52
C SER A 71 14.72 0.41 -18.04
#